data_AF-A0A953FGN6-F1
#
_entry.id   AF-A0A953FGN6-F1
#
_cell.length_a   1.000
_cell.length_b   1.000
_cell.length_c   1.000
_cell.angle_alpha   90.00
_cell.angle_beta   90.00
_cell.angle_gamma   90.00
#
_symmetry.space_group_name_H-M   'P 1'
#
loop_
_entity.id
_entity.type
_entity.pdbx_description
1 polymer ?
#
loop_
_entity_poly.entity_id
_entity_poly.type
_entity_poly.pdbx_seq_one_letter_code
_entity_poly.pdbx_strand_id
1 'polypeptide(L)'
;MKNLLLITAGRTDVQLVQQGKRHELDKRSCGVLLDELDKRGSALVDAPRDKDKVAITELPEGPLAVCTPKLDAVLKATGTPTAVLILETTRDLSDDPRLAGLVIEKRLRGHGVEQVQRVSYLSGRERLEDSKNPLDAVVRREVASRLDKAIREALQGLTPQDKVHLATTGGLPPANELINELVRLHAVGGPMVTALEVPDSTTGEKDDQAVPEKFHPAAGYRTRWHALDLIEKGNLLAAWGAVSHLKGASVHALVEGVSAGLANFRISRSERASDHDGQEWTKVVYWLSRFASSLPLGGCDIDVLRHKRLAVKSALRVELALRAGDIPRAVHGTVSFYEAALWDHLLERFEKKPEYLENLYPKSARDIPGPQLIRTESKEEERPFEMRVGKKDGKTYYRLHESGALLLAQDYLRSKPMKNLVEAISNKEILDGRPVCVKWLRNDVAHNEPNAPLMEQAKKTMEHFKVWSTQDTFLTQSLVQNVLKELGVAHPERLLEGLLQEVRKRLLAPSA
;
A
#
# COMPACT_ATOMS: atom_id res chain seq x y z
N MET A 1 -1.49 30.32 9.92
CA MET A 1 -2.19 29.13 9.40
C MET A 1 -2.92 29.56 8.14
N LYS A 2 -2.49 29.05 6.98
CA LYS A 2 -3.14 29.30 5.69
C LYS A 2 -4.31 28.34 5.53
N ASN A 3 -5.36 28.83 4.88
CA ASN A 3 -6.54 28.07 4.52
C ASN A 3 -6.80 28.24 3.02
N LEU A 4 -6.43 27.24 2.24
CA LEU A 4 -6.63 27.24 0.79
C LEU A 4 -7.94 26.53 0.46
N LEU A 5 -8.81 27.18 -0.32
CA LEU A 5 -9.96 26.55 -0.95
C LEU A 5 -9.65 26.30 -2.43
N LEU A 6 -9.92 25.09 -2.90
CA LEU A 6 -9.81 24.71 -4.30
C LEU A 6 -11.20 24.28 -4.77
N ILE A 7 -11.76 24.99 -5.74
CA ILE A 7 -13.15 24.81 -6.17
C ILE A 7 -13.25 24.73 -7.70
N THR A 8 -14.10 23.83 -8.18
CA THR A 8 -14.43 23.76 -9.61
C THR A 8 -15.71 24.53 -9.92
N ALA A 9 -15.74 25.21 -11.07
CA ALA A 9 -16.93 25.89 -11.57
C ALA A 9 -17.72 24.99 -12.54
N GLY A 10 -19.02 24.84 -12.30
CA GLY A 10 -19.94 23.99 -13.04
C GLY A 10 -21.27 24.67 -13.35
N ARG A 11 -22.13 23.94 -14.07
CA ARG A 11 -23.41 24.45 -14.61
C ARG A 11 -24.43 24.86 -13.55
N THR A 12 -24.35 24.30 -12.34
CA THR A 12 -25.35 24.54 -11.28
C THR A 12 -24.83 25.43 -10.15
N ASP A 13 -23.59 25.91 -10.26
CA ASP A 13 -22.93 26.68 -9.19
C ASP A 13 -23.34 28.16 -9.18
N VAL A 14 -23.91 28.65 -10.29
CA VAL A 14 -24.58 29.95 -10.38
C VAL A 14 -26.05 29.72 -10.67
N GLN A 15 -26.91 30.33 -9.85
CA GLN A 15 -28.36 30.18 -9.94
C GLN A 15 -29.01 31.56 -9.93
N LEU A 16 -30.13 31.70 -10.66
CA LEU A 16 -30.93 32.93 -10.67
C LEU A 16 -31.85 32.93 -9.45
N VAL A 17 -32.01 34.09 -8.81
CA VAL A 17 -32.96 34.29 -7.71
C VAL A 17 -34.17 35.05 -8.21
N GLN A 18 -35.34 34.43 -8.13
CA GLN A 18 -36.62 35.01 -8.54
C GLN A 18 -37.69 34.68 -7.50
N GLN A 19 -38.48 35.70 -7.10
CA GLN A 19 -39.58 35.53 -6.13
C GLN A 19 -39.15 34.83 -4.83
N GLY A 20 -37.92 35.09 -4.35
CA GLY A 20 -37.38 34.49 -3.12
C GLY A 20 -36.95 33.04 -3.26
N LYS A 21 -36.95 32.46 -4.46
CA LYS A 21 -36.45 31.11 -4.75
C LYS A 21 -35.23 31.16 -5.65
N ARG A 22 -34.38 30.15 -5.55
CA ARG A 22 -33.27 29.94 -6.50
C ARG A 22 -33.66 28.96 -7.59
N HIS A 23 -33.21 29.26 -8.81
CA HIS A 23 -33.47 28.49 -10.01
C HIS A 23 -32.15 28.15 -10.72
N GLU A 24 -31.99 26.89 -11.12
CA GLU A 24 -30.89 26.52 -12.02
C GLU A 24 -31.07 27.19 -13.39
N LEU A 25 -29.95 27.54 -14.03
CA LEU A 25 -29.96 27.91 -15.44
C LEU A 25 -30.12 26.63 -16.29
N ASP A 26 -30.79 26.73 -17.43
CA ASP A 26 -30.96 25.60 -18.32
C ASP A 26 -29.60 25.03 -18.75
N LYS A 27 -29.46 23.70 -18.66
CA LYS A 27 -28.17 23.01 -18.87
C LYS A 27 -27.67 23.07 -20.31
N ARG A 28 -28.51 23.43 -21.29
CA ARG A 28 -28.16 23.51 -22.72
C ARG A 28 -27.82 24.94 -23.16
N SER A 29 -28.33 25.94 -22.43
CA SER A 29 -28.13 27.36 -22.72
C SER A 29 -27.43 28.15 -21.60
N CYS A 30 -26.96 27.50 -20.53
CA CYS A 30 -26.38 28.20 -19.37
C CYS A 30 -25.24 29.15 -19.75
N GLY A 31 -24.42 28.84 -20.76
CA GLY A 31 -23.37 29.74 -21.23
C GLY A 31 -23.93 31.02 -21.84
N VAL A 32 -24.99 30.91 -22.64
CA VAL A 32 -25.67 32.06 -23.24
C VAL A 32 -26.33 32.92 -22.16
N LEU A 33 -27.00 32.29 -21.19
CA LEU A 33 -27.65 32.98 -20.08
C LEU A 33 -26.63 33.70 -19.18
N LEU A 34 -25.46 33.10 -18.94
CA LEU A 34 -24.38 33.75 -18.19
C LEU A 34 -23.80 34.96 -18.95
N ASP A 35 -23.64 34.87 -20.27
CA ASP A 35 -23.19 36.00 -21.10
C ASP A 35 -24.18 37.16 -21.04
N GLU A 36 -25.48 36.88 -21.06
CA GLU A 36 -26.53 37.90 -20.91
C GLU A 36 -26.57 38.48 -19.50
N LEU A 37 -26.38 37.66 -18.45
CA LEU A 37 -26.29 38.11 -17.06
C LEU A 37 -25.11 39.07 -16.84
N ASP A 38 -23.96 38.81 -17.46
CA ASP A 38 -22.80 39.70 -17.37
C ASP A 38 -23.04 41.02 -18.12
N LYS A 39 -23.65 40.97 -19.32
CA LYS A 39 -24.01 42.16 -20.10
C LYS A 39 -25.03 43.06 -19.41
N ARG A 40 -26.09 42.47 -18.84
CA ARG A 40 -27.18 43.21 -18.17
C ARG A 40 -26.81 43.65 -16.75
N GLY A 41 -25.82 42.99 -16.15
CA GLY A 41 -25.49 43.11 -14.73
C GLY A 41 -26.49 42.35 -13.86
N SER A 42 -26.00 41.87 -12.72
CA SER A 42 -26.81 41.19 -11.70
C SER A 42 -26.28 41.49 -10.30
N ALA A 43 -27.18 41.50 -9.32
CA ALA A 43 -26.83 41.59 -7.92
C ALA A 43 -26.45 40.20 -7.38
N LEU A 44 -25.38 40.11 -6.60
CA LEU A 44 -25.03 38.89 -5.88
C LEU A 44 -25.72 38.87 -4.52
N VAL A 45 -26.50 37.82 -4.28
CA VAL A 45 -27.28 37.65 -3.04
C VAL A 45 -26.98 36.30 -2.39
N ASP A 46 -27.34 36.18 -1.11
CA ASP A 46 -27.28 34.89 -0.41
C ASP A 46 -28.26 33.90 -1.04
N ALA A 47 -27.84 32.64 -1.14
CA ALA A 47 -28.69 31.60 -1.70
C ALA A 47 -29.96 31.40 -0.84
N PRO A 48 -31.17 31.60 -1.41
CA PRO A 48 -32.40 31.22 -0.75
C PRO A 48 -32.42 29.73 -0.39
N ARG A 49 -33.20 29.39 0.64
CA ARG A 49 -33.44 27.99 1.04
C ARG A 49 -34.24 27.23 -0.02
N ASP A 50 -35.28 27.88 -0.51
CA ASP A 50 -36.22 27.28 -1.44
C ASP A 50 -35.62 27.21 -2.85
N LYS A 51 -35.53 25.99 -3.37
CA LYS A 51 -35.12 25.71 -4.74
C LYS A 51 -36.34 25.38 -5.58
N ASP A 52 -36.49 26.06 -6.71
CA ASP A 52 -37.52 25.69 -7.68
C ASP A 52 -37.04 24.54 -8.58
N LYS A 53 -37.98 23.74 -9.07
CA LYS A 53 -37.70 22.61 -9.97
C LYS A 53 -37.62 23.06 -11.44
N VAL A 54 -38.14 24.23 -11.76
CA VAL A 54 -38.13 24.78 -13.12
C VAL A 54 -36.83 25.57 -13.35
N ALA A 55 -36.04 25.10 -14.31
CA ALA A 55 -34.84 25.79 -14.76
C ALA A 55 -35.19 27.02 -15.61
N ILE A 56 -34.36 28.05 -15.53
CA ILE A 56 -34.49 29.27 -16.31
C ILE A 56 -33.94 29.04 -17.72
N THR A 57 -34.80 29.17 -18.72
CA THR A 57 -34.41 29.09 -20.15
C THR A 57 -34.19 30.47 -20.77
N GLU A 58 -34.79 31.51 -20.21
CA GLU A 58 -34.72 32.91 -20.66
C GLU A 58 -34.68 33.85 -19.46
N LEU A 59 -33.87 34.91 -19.51
CA LEU A 59 -33.75 35.83 -18.38
C LEU A 59 -34.99 36.73 -18.27
N PRO A 60 -35.60 36.86 -17.07
CA PRO A 60 -36.75 37.73 -16.88
C PRO A 60 -36.41 39.20 -17.16
N GLU A 61 -37.41 40.01 -17.48
CA GLU A 61 -37.23 41.46 -17.61
C GLU A 61 -36.96 42.11 -16.24
N GLY A 62 -36.20 43.21 -16.24
CA GLY A 62 -35.90 43.98 -15.04
C GLY A 62 -34.60 43.58 -14.31
N PRO A 63 -34.44 43.99 -13.03
CA PRO A 63 -33.26 43.72 -12.22
C PRO A 63 -33.06 42.22 -11.98
N LEU A 64 -31.82 41.76 -12.12
CA LEU A 64 -31.45 40.36 -11.96
C LEU A 64 -30.66 40.15 -10.66
N ALA A 65 -30.91 39.04 -9.97
CA ALA A 65 -30.15 38.60 -8.81
C ALA A 65 -29.67 37.18 -9.00
N VAL A 66 -28.43 36.89 -8.60
CA VAL A 66 -27.81 35.56 -8.69
C VAL A 66 -27.20 35.16 -7.34
N CYS A 67 -27.16 33.85 -7.08
CA CYS A 67 -26.55 33.28 -5.90
C CYS A 67 -25.61 32.12 -6.25
N THR A 68 -24.75 31.74 -5.29
CA THR A 68 -23.75 30.67 -5.44
C THR A 68 -23.90 29.63 -4.32
N PRO A 69 -24.97 28.81 -4.35
CA PRO A 69 -25.37 27.99 -3.20
C PRO A 69 -24.28 27.03 -2.71
N LYS A 70 -23.54 26.40 -3.62
CA LYS A 70 -22.46 25.47 -3.24
C LYS A 70 -21.28 26.20 -2.60
N LEU A 71 -20.89 27.35 -3.13
CA LEU A 71 -19.84 28.18 -2.52
C LEU A 71 -20.27 28.64 -1.12
N ASP A 72 -21.50 29.11 -0.98
CA ASP A 72 -22.04 29.56 0.32
C ASP A 72 -22.03 28.41 1.35
N ALA A 73 -22.42 27.20 0.94
CA ALA A 73 -22.36 26.00 1.79
C ALA A 73 -20.93 25.63 2.20
N VAL A 74 -19.96 25.73 1.28
CA VAL A 74 -18.54 25.50 1.57
C VAL A 74 -18.00 26.53 2.55
N LEU A 75 -18.22 27.83 2.29
CA LEU A 75 -17.78 28.91 3.17
C LEU A 75 -18.37 28.79 4.58
N LYS A 76 -19.64 28.37 4.69
CA LYS A 76 -20.28 28.08 5.99
C LYS A 76 -19.60 26.94 6.75
N ALA A 77 -19.13 25.91 6.05
CA ALA A 77 -18.46 24.76 6.66
C ALA A 77 -16.98 25.01 7.00
N THR A 78 -16.28 25.80 6.18
CA THR A 78 -14.82 25.99 6.29
C THR A 78 -14.41 27.32 6.91
N GLY A 79 -15.32 28.29 7.01
CA GLY A 79 -15.00 29.69 7.22
C GLY A 79 -14.38 30.34 5.98
N THR A 80 -14.04 31.62 6.09
CA THR A 80 -13.42 32.40 5.01
C THR A 80 -11.99 31.89 4.71
N PRO A 81 -11.70 31.44 3.48
CA PRO A 81 -10.36 31.01 3.10
C PRO A 81 -9.41 32.19 2.94
N THR A 82 -8.10 31.95 3.15
CA THR A 82 -7.06 32.97 2.93
C THR A 82 -6.68 33.11 1.45
N ALA A 83 -6.83 32.02 0.69
CA ALA A 83 -6.58 31.98 -0.75
C ALA A 83 -7.53 30.99 -1.42
N VAL A 84 -7.84 31.22 -2.70
CA VAL A 84 -8.72 30.35 -3.48
C VAL A 84 -8.16 30.11 -4.87
N LEU A 85 -8.14 28.84 -5.29
CA LEU A 85 -7.93 28.46 -6.68
C LEU A 85 -9.26 27.98 -7.27
N ILE A 86 -9.75 28.70 -8.28
CA ILE A 86 -10.92 28.36 -9.07
C ILE A 86 -10.46 27.68 -10.35
N LEU A 87 -10.89 26.44 -10.56
CA LEU A 87 -10.68 25.69 -11.79
C LEU A 87 -11.95 25.73 -12.62
N GLU A 88 -11.88 26.33 -13.82
CA GLU A 88 -13.05 26.58 -14.65
C GLU A 88 -12.86 26.13 -16.10
N THR A 89 -13.97 26.10 -16.83
CA THR A 89 -13.99 26.02 -18.29
C THR A 89 -14.40 27.38 -18.84
N THR A 90 -13.87 27.76 -19.99
CA THR A 90 -14.23 28.99 -20.72
C THR A 90 -14.40 28.66 -22.20
N ARG A 91 -15.22 27.66 -22.51
CA ARG A 91 -15.40 27.13 -23.87
C ARG A 91 -16.52 27.82 -24.61
N ASP A 92 -16.38 27.91 -25.93
CA ASP A 92 -17.32 28.46 -26.91
C ASP A 92 -18.50 27.54 -27.23
N LEU A 93 -19.17 27.04 -26.18
CA LEU A 93 -20.37 26.21 -26.27
C LEU A 93 -21.55 26.83 -25.50
N SER A 94 -22.77 26.66 -25.98
CA SER A 94 -23.98 27.21 -25.34
C SER A 94 -24.23 26.64 -23.94
N ASP A 95 -23.71 25.45 -23.67
CA ASP A 95 -23.84 24.70 -22.43
C ASP A 95 -22.58 24.76 -21.54
N ASP A 96 -21.62 25.64 -21.85
CA ASP A 96 -20.44 25.83 -21.02
C ASP A 96 -20.69 26.87 -19.92
N PRO A 97 -20.35 26.61 -18.65
CA PRO A 97 -20.49 27.58 -17.56
C PRO A 97 -19.38 28.65 -17.58
N ARG A 98 -19.05 29.19 -18.76
CA ARG A 98 -17.83 29.96 -19.07
C ARG A 98 -17.57 31.22 -18.24
N LEU A 99 -18.59 31.78 -17.58
CA LEU A 99 -18.47 32.93 -16.68
C LEU A 99 -18.79 32.59 -15.22
N ALA A 100 -19.07 31.32 -14.90
CA ALA A 100 -19.40 30.93 -13.54
C ALA A 100 -18.25 31.21 -12.57
N GLY A 101 -17.00 30.99 -12.97
CA GLY A 101 -15.83 31.32 -12.13
C GLY A 101 -15.70 32.82 -11.84
N LEU A 102 -16.13 33.69 -12.75
CA LEU A 102 -16.19 35.15 -12.51
C LEU A 102 -17.21 35.50 -11.43
N VAL A 103 -18.38 34.86 -11.45
CA VAL A 103 -19.43 35.07 -10.45
C VAL A 103 -18.98 34.57 -9.07
N ILE A 104 -18.35 33.39 -9.03
CA ILE A 104 -17.75 32.80 -7.83
C ILE A 104 -16.66 33.72 -7.26
N GLU A 105 -15.76 34.24 -8.09
CA GLU A 105 -14.73 35.20 -7.68
C GLU A 105 -15.34 36.47 -7.07
N LYS A 106 -16.34 37.07 -7.73
CA LYS A 106 -17.04 38.27 -7.21
C LYS A 106 -17.66 37.98 -5.83
N ARG A 107 -18.27 36.81 -5.64
CA ARG A 107 -18.84 36.38 -4.35
C ARG A 107 -17.77 36.20 -3.27
N LEU A 108 -16.64 35.57 -3.60
CA LEU A 108 -15.51 35.37 -2.68
C LEU A 108 -14.93 36.71 -2.20
N ARG A 109 -14.71 37.65 -3.12
CA ARG A 109 -14.25 39.01 -2.78
C ARG A 109 -15.25 39.73 -1.87
N GLY A 110 -16.56 39.52 -2.08
CA GLY A 110 -17.62 40.00 -1.20
C GLY A 110 -17.55 39.46 0.24
N HIS A 111 -16.93 38.29 0.43
CA HIS A 111 -16.66 37.69 1.74
C HIS A 111 -15.27 38.03 2.30
N GLY A 112 -14.54 38.97 1.68
CA GLY A 112 -13.23 39.42 2.14
C GLY A 112 -12.05 38.56 1.70
N VAL A 113 -12.23 37.68 0.70
CA VAL A 113 -11.13 36.89 0.15
C VAL A 113 -10.34 37.73 -0.86
N GLU A 114 -9.09 38.02 -0.54
CA GLU A 114 -8.23 38.86 -1.40
C GLU A 114 -7.49 38.06 -2.47
N GLN A 115 -7.00 36.86 -2.14
CA GLN A 115 -6.19 36.03 -3.04
C GLN A 115 -7.07 35.03 -3.78
N VAL A 116 -7.53 35.39 -4.98
CA VAL A 116 -8.30 34.48 -5.85
C VAL A 116 -7.55 34.31 -7.17
N GLN A 117 -7.22 33.06 -7.49
CA GLN A 117 -6.64 32.68 -8.78
C GLN A 117 -7.68 31.89 -9.57
N ARG A 118 -7.87 32.26 -10.84
CA ARG A 118 -8.70 31.52 -11.79
C ARG A 118 -7.84 30.88 -12.86
N VAL A 119 -8.07 29.61 -13.12
CA VAL A 119 -7.39 28.87 -14.19
C VAL A 119 -8.42 28.15 -15.03
N SER A 120 -8.46 28.52 -16.32
CA SER A 120 -9.24 27.79 -17.30
C SER A 120 -8.45 26.57 -17.78
N TYR A 121 -8.98 25.37 -17.52
CA TYR A 121 -8.37 24.13 -18.00
C TYR A 121 -8.89 23.71 -19.38
N LEU A 122 -10.00 24.29 -19.84
CA LEU A 122 -10.54 24.15 -21.19
C LEU A 122 -11.03 25.49 -21.72
N SER A 123 -10.55 25.89 -22.90
CA SER A 123 -10.87 27.19 -23.51
C SER A 123 -11.32 27.06 -24.95
N GLY A 124 -12.09 28.04 -25.45
CA GLY A 124 -12.50 28.08 -26.85
C GLY A 124 -13.24 26.81 -27.26
N ARG A 125 -12.77 26.10 -28.29
CA ARG A 125 -13.40 24.86 -28.77
C ARG A 125 -12.75 23.58 -28.24
N GLU A 126 -11.92 23.67 -27.20
CA GLU A 126 -11.25 22.50 -26.64
C GLU A 126 -12.24 21.48 -26.06
N ARG A 127 -11.86 20.21 -26.19
CA ARG A 127 -12.55 19.07 -25.57
C ARG A 127 -11.67 18.46 -24.49
N LEU A 128 -12.31 17.85 -23.50
CA LEU A 128 -11.62 17.15 -22.42
C LEU A 128 -10.93 15.89 -22.95
N GLU A 129 -11.65 15.09 -23.75
CA GLU A 129 -11.14 13.90 -24.40
C GLU A 129 -10.72 14.10 -25.87
N ASP A 130 -9.82 13.25 -26.35
CA ASP A 130 -9.54 13.00 -27.76
C ASP A 130 -9.70 11.51 -28.09
N SER A 131 -10.82 11.15 -28.71
CA SER A 131 -11.14 9.76 -29.07
C SER A 131 -10.21 9.16 -30.13
N LYS A 132 -9.39 9.98 -30.81
CA LYS A 132 -8.46 9.51 -31.84
C LYS A 132 -7.10 9.13 -31.27
N ASN A 133 -6.79 9.55 -30.04
CA ASN A 133 -5.55 9.21 -29.36
C ASN A 133 -5.85 8.38 -28.10
N PRO A 134 -5.46 7.10 -28.05
CA PRO A 134 -5.69 6.23 -26.90
C PRO A 134 -5.17 6.80 -25.57
N LEU A 135 -4.09 7.59 -25.59
CA LEU A 135 -3.51 8.19 -24.38
C LEU A 135 -4.31 9.40 -23.87
N ASP A 136 -5.07 10.05 -24.75
CA ASP A 136 -5.84 11.27 -24.45
C ASP A 136 -7.36 10.99 -24.45
N ALA A 137 -7.76 9.71 -24.46
CA ALA A 137 -9.14 9.26 -24.65
C ALA A 137 -10.10 9.62 -23.50
N VAL A 138 -9.59 9.97 -22.33
CA VAL A 138 -10.41 10.33 -21.15
C VAL A 138 -10.14 11.78 -20.72
N VAL A 139 -8.87 12.15 -20.59
CA VAL A 139 -8.43 13.54 -20.37
C VAL A 139 -7.17 13.75 -21.20
N ARG A 140 -7.17 14.78 -22.05
CA ARG A 140 -6.00 15.17 -22.84
C ARG A 140 -4.84 15.57 -21.94
N ARG A 141 -3.63 15.14 -22.27
CA ARG A 141 -2.40 15.48 -21.55
C ARG A 141 -2.18 16.99 -21.38
N GLU A 142 -2.58 17.81 -22.36
CA GLU A 142 -2.49 19.27 -22.21
C GLU A 142 -3.39 19.80 -21.09
N VAL A 143 -4.59 19.24 -20.93
CA VAL A 143 -5.52 19.60 -19.85
C VAL A 143 -4.96 19.15 -18.51
N ALA A 144 -4.45 17.91 -18.44
CA ALA A 144 -3.81 17.39 -17.24
C ALA A 144 -2.60 18.23 -16.81
N SER A 145 -1.77 18.67 -17.76
CA SER A 145 -0.61 19.53 -17.50
C SER A 145 -0.99 20.91 -16.95
N ARG A 146 -2.06 21.54 -17.47
CA ARG A 146 -2.57 22.82 -16.95
C ARG A 146 -3.08 22.68 -15.52
N LEU A 147 -3.83 21.61 -15.24
CA LEU A 147 -4.35 21.30 -13.91
C LEU A 147 -3.20 21.03 -12.92
N ASP A 148 -2.24 20.18 -13.31
CA ASP A 148 -1.05 19.87 -12.50
C ASP A 148 -0.27 21.13 -12.12
N LYS A 149 0.02 21.98 -13.12
CA LYS A 149 0.74 23.24 -12.90
C LYS A 149 0.00 24.14 -11.91
N ALA A 150 -1.29 24.38 -12.13
CA ALA A 150 -2.09 25.26 -11.28
C ALA A 150 -2.17 24.76 -9.83
N ILE A 151 -2.42 23.45 -9.65
CA ILE A 151 -2.53 22.83 -8.33
C ILE A 151 -1.17 22.86 -7.60
N ARG A 152 -0.08 22.51 -8.30
CA ARG A 152 1.27 22.54 -7.73
C ARG A 152 1.66 23.95 -7.28
N GLU A 153 1.38 24.97 -8.09
CA GLU A 153 1.65 26.37 -7.76
C GLU A 153 0.83 26.83 -6.55
N ALA A 154 -0.46 26.48 -6.48
CA ALA A 154 -1.33 26.86 -5.36
C ALA A 154 -0.95 26.18 -4.03
N LEU A 155 -0.42 24.95 -4.07
CA LEU A 155 0.03 24.22 -2.89
C LEU A 155 1.47 24.57 -2.47
N GLN A 156 2.19 25.34 -3.29
CA GLN A 156 3.59 25.65 -3.04
C GLN A 156 3.78 26.43 -1.73
N GLY A 157 4.65 25.91 -0.86
CA GLY A 157 4.97 26.56 0.42
C GLY A 157 3.88 26.46 1.48
N LEU A 158 2.92 25.54 1.32
CA LEU A 158 2.04 25.11 2.40
C LEU A 158 2.76 24.09 3.30
N THR A 159 2.42 24.11 4.58
CA THR A 159 3.03 23.28 5.64
C THR A 159 2.00 22.33 6.25
N PRO A 160 2.42 21.33 7.05
CA PRO A 160 1.49 20.44 7.76
C PRO A 160 0.50 21.12 8.72
N GLN A 161 0.75 22.37 9.11
CA GLN A 161 -0.19 23.15 9.92
C GLN A 161 -1.28 23.82 9.09
N ASP A 162 -1.13 23.89 7.77
CA ASP A 162 -2.08 24.56 6.88
C ASP A 162 -3.20 23.59 6.44
N LYS A 163 -4.32 24.17 6.00
CA LYS A 163 -5.51 23.44 5.57
C LYS A 163 -5.78 23.67 4.09
N VAL A 164 -6.18 22.60 3.42
CA VAL A 164 -6.67 22.62 2.04
C VAL A 164 -8.07 22.01 2.02
N HIS A 165 -9.04 22.78 1.57
CA HIS A 165 -10.40 22.32 1.31
C HIS A 165 -10.62 22.16 -0.18
N LEU A 166 -11.14 21.01 -0.60
CA LEU A 166 -11.33 20.67 -2.00
C LEU A 166 -12.81 20.44 -2.29
N ALA A 167 -13.41 21.29 -3.12
CA ALA A 167 -14.82 21.23 -3.50
C ALA A 167 -14.94 21.03 -5.01
N THR A 168 -14.88 19.76 -5.45
CA THR A 168 -14.87 19.37 -6.87
C THR A 168 -16.20 18.79 -7.36
N THR A 169 -17.31 19.11 -6.70
CA THR A 169 -18.63 18.59 -7.08
C THR A 169 -19.25 19.32 -8.28
N GLY A 170 -18.69 20.47 -8.69
CA GLY A 170 -19.01 21.16 -9.93
C GLY A 170 -18.10 20.71 -11.09
N GLY A 171 -18.48 21.02 -12.33
CA GLY A 171 -17.61 20.79 -13.51
C GLY A 171 -17.72 19.41 -14.16
N LEU A 172 -16.63 18.94 -14.76
CA LEU A 172 -16.59 17.70 -15.56
C LEU A 172 -16.07 16.54 -14.69
N PRO A 173 -16.84 15.44 -14.51
CA PRO A 173 -16.45 14.35 -13.59
C PRO A 173 -15.04 13.77 -13.82
N PRO A 174 -14.58 13.50 -15.05
CA PRO A 174 -13.22 12.99 -15.26
C PRO A 174 -12.12 14.00 -14.88
N ALA A 175 -12.39 15.30 -15.01
CA ALA A 175 -11.47 16.34 -14.57
C ALA A 175 -11.44 16.44 -13.04
N ASN A 176 -12.59 16.28 -12.37
CA ASN A 176 -12.70 16.33 -10.91
C ASN A 176 -11.91 15.19 -10.25
N GLU A 177 -12.01 13.96 -10.77
CA GLU A 177 -11.18 12.84 -10.30
C GLU A 177 -9.68 13.15 -10.44
N LEU A 178 -9.26 13.71 -11.58
CA LEU A 178 -7.87 14.08 -11.81
C LEU A 178 -7.41 15.17 -10.83
N ILE A 179 -8.23 16.21 -10.60
CA ILE A 179 -7.95 17.29 -9.64
C ILE A 179 -7.77 16.71 -8.23
N ASN A 180 -8.66 15.82 -7.80
CA ASN A 180 -8.60 15.16 -6.50
C ASN A 180 -7.27 14.43 -6.29
N GLU A 181 -6.83 13.64 -7.27
CA GLU A 181 -5.58 12.90 -7.17
C GLU A 181 -4.34 13.81 -7.29
N LEU A 182 -4.37 14.86 -8.13
CA LEU A 182 -3.28 15.85 -8.22
C LEU A 182 -3.08 16.62 -6.91
N VAL A 183 -4.17 17.01 -6.24
CA VAL A 183 -4.09 17.67 -4.92
C VAL A 183 -3.49 16.72 -3.90
N ARG A 184 -3.94 15.46 -3.85
CA ARG A 184 -3.37 14.44 -2.96
C ARG A 184 -1.89 14.23 -3.22
N LEU A 185 -1.47 14.16 -4.49
CA LEU A 185 -0.08 13.97 -4.90
C LEU A 185 0.81 15.12 -4.44
N HIS A 186 0.40 16.37 -4.67
CA HIS A 186 1.21 17.56 -4.33
C HIS A 186 1.13 17.95 -2.85
N ALA A 187 0.16 17.42 -2.10
CA ALA A 187 0.04 17.63 -0.66
C ALA A 187 0.78 16.58 0.19
N VAL A 188 1.46 15.59 -0.41
CA VAL A 188 2.20 14.55 0.33
C VAL A 188 3.24 15.19 1.25
N GLY A 189 3.16 14.90 2.56
CA GLY A 189 4.04 15.48 3.58
C GLY A 189 3.77 16.97 3.87
N GLY A 190 2.76 17.56 3.25
CA GLY A 190 2.36 18.96 3.36
C GLY A 190 1.04 19.13 4.12
N PRO A 191 0.13 20.00 3.64
CA PRO A 191 -1.07 20.42 4.38
C PRO A 191 -2.10 19.30 4.55
N MET A 192 -2.99 19.48 5.52
CA MET A 192 -4.14 18.60 5.70
C MET A 192 -5.20 18.89 4.62
N VAL A 193 -5.44 17.91 3.75
CA VAL A 193 -6.44 17.98 2.67
C VAL A 193 -7.78 17.41 3.15
N THR A 194 -8.86 18.16 2.97
CA THR A 194 -10.24 17.71 3.21
C THR A 194 -11.06 17.90 1.94
N ALA A 195 -11.45 16.80 1.31
CA ALA A 195 -12.45 16.84 0.23
C ALA A 195 -13.84 17.08 0.81
N LEU A 196 -14.61 17.93 0.16
CA LEU A 196 -15.94 18.37 0.55
C LEU A 196 -16.93 17.99 -0.56
N GLU A 197 -17.97 17.28 -0.17
CA GLU A 197 -19.12 16.99 -1.01
C GLU A 197 -20.26 17.95 -0.65
N VAL A 198 -20.91 18.55 -1.66
CA VAL A 198 -22.11 19.36 -1.47
C VAL A 198 -23.27 18.66 -2.19
N PRO A 199 -24.03 17.80 -1.50
CA PRO A 199 -25.15 17.08 -2.12
C PRO A 199 -26.21 18.07 -2.60
N ASP A 200 -26.71 17.90 -3.82
CA ASP A 200 -27.83 18.69 -4.31
C ASP A 200 -29.08 18.39 -3.47
N SER A 201 -29.64 19.41 -2.81
CA SER A 201 -30.94 19.30 -2.16
C SER A 201 -32.05 19.14 -3.22
N THR A 202 -32.53 17.92 -3.42
CA THR A 202 -33.57 17.60 -4.42
C THR A 202 -34.98 18.00 -3.98
N THR A 203 -35.21 18.22 -2.68
CA THR A 203 -36.53 18.49 -2.11
C THR A 203 -36.74 19.92 -1.59
N GLY A 204 -35.70 20.77 -1.57
CA GLY A 204 -35.83 22.17 -1.09
C GLY A 204 -36.11 22.32 0.41
N GLU A 205 -36.12 21.24 1.19
CA GLU A 205 -36.47 21.26 2.62
C GLU A 205 -35.28 21.59 3.55
N LYS A 206 -34.05 21.66 3.02
CA LYS A 206 -32.82 21.88 3.81
C LYS A 206 -31.83 22.76 3.06
N ASP A 207 -31.11 23.60 3.80
CA ASP A 207 -29.92 24.32 3.29
C ASP A 207 -28.94 23.32 2.66
N ASP A 208 -28.26 23.70 1.58
CA ASP A 208 -27.13 22.90 1.07
C ASP A 208 -26.02 22.88 2.13
N GLN A 209 -25.43 21.71 2.35
CA GLN A 209 -24.40 21.50 3.35
C GLN A 209 -23.19 20.85 2.72
N ALA A 210 -22.02 21.45 2.94
CA ALA A 210 -20.75 20.81 2.62
C ALA A 210 -20.42 19.77 3.69
N VAL A 211 -20.22 18.52 3.26
CA VAL A 211 -19.92 17.37 4.12
C VAL A 211 -18.51 16.87 3.80
N PRO A 212 -17.63 16.71 4.80
CA PRO A 212 -16.32 16.11 4.58
C PRO A 212 -16.42 14.68 4.07
N GLU A 213 -15.75 14.40 2.96
CA GLU A 213 -15.57 13.05 2.46
C GLU A 213 -14.57 12.31 3.36
N LYS A 214 -15.05 11.29 4.08
CA LYS A 214 -14.19 10.47 4.95
C LYS A 214 -13.50 9.33 4.19
N PHE A 215 -14.15 8.78 3.15
CA PHE A 215 -13.65 7.64 2.38
C PHE A 215 -14.36 7.52 1.03
N HIS A 216 -13.61 7.56 -0.07
CA HIS A 216 -14.14 7.30 -1.42
C HIS A 216 -14.16 5.77 -1.69
N PRO A 217 -15.32 5.14 -1.91
CA PRO A 217 -15.40 3.70 -2.15
C PRO A 217 -14.52 3.23 -3.32
N ALA A 218 -14.48 3.99 -4.42
CA ALA A 218 -13.64 3.64 -5.58
C ALA A 218 -12.14 3.68 -5.24
N ALA A 219 -11.68 4.59 -4.38
CA ALA A 219 -10.28 4.60 -3.93
C ALA A 219 -9.97 3.33 -3.12
N GLY A 220 -10.91 2.89 -2.28
CA GLY A 220 -10.84 1.60 -1.59
C GLY A 220 -10.65 0.41 -2.53
N TYR A 221 -11.47 0.32 -3.58
CA TYR A 221 -11.37 -0.75 -4.59
C TYR A 221 -10.09 -0.66 -5.41
N ARG A 222 -9.66 0.54 -5.84
CA ARG A 222 -8.40 0.75 -6.58
C ARG A 222 -7.19 0.29 -5.76
N THR A 223 -7.11 0.73 -4.51
CA THR A 223 -6.01 0.38 -3.60
C THR A 223 -6.00 -1.11 -3.26
N ARG A 224 -7.16 -1.73 -3.07
CA ARG A 224 -7.30 -3.17 -2.86
C ARG A 224 -6.86 -3.98 -4.08
N TRP A 225 -7.26 -3.57 -5.29
CA TRP A 225 -6.85 -4.20 -6.54
C TRP A 225 -5.33 -4.12 -6.72
N HIS A 226 -4.74 -2.94 -6.49
CA HIS A 226 -3.30 -2.76 -6.58
C HIS A 226 -2.54 -3.62 -5.54
N ALA A 227 -3.04 -3.69 -4.31
CA ALA A 227 -2.46 -4.56 -3.28
C ALA A 227 -2.53 -6.04 -3.69
N LEU A 228 -3.64 -6.50 -4.27
CA LEU A 228 -3.80 -7.87 -4.75
C LEU A 228 -2.80 -8.18 -5.89
N ASP A 229 -2.65 -7.28 -6.87
CA ASP A 229 -1.65 -7.44 -7.95
C ASP A 229 -0.22 -7.55 -7.39
N LEU A 230 0.14 -6.71 -6.42
CA LEU A 230 1.45 -6.77 -5.75
C LEU A 230 1.64 -8.06 -4.96
N ILE A 231 0.62 -8.54 -4.24
CA ILE A 231 0.65 -9.81 -3.51
C ILE A 231 0.81 -10.99 -4.49
N GLU A 232 0.08 -10.98 -5.59
CA GLU A 232 0.17 -12.00 -6.63
C GLU A 232 1.52 -11.98 -7.36
N LYS A 233 2.26 -10.88 -7.29
CA LYS A 233 3.67 -10.77 -7.72
C LYS A 233 4.66 -11.06 -6.58
N GLY A 234 4.22 -11.48 -5.39
CA GLY A 234 5.10 -11.74 -4.24
C GLY A 234 5.59 -10.51 -3.47
N ASN A 235 5.21 -9.30 -3.90
CA ASN A 235 5.66 -8.02 -3.35
C ASN A 235 4.85 -7.59 -2.10
N LEU A 236 4.93 -8.38 -1.03
CA LEU A 236 4.09 -8.19 0.18
C LEU A 236 4.36 -6.86 0.91
N LEU A 237 5.60 -6.35 0.89
CA LEU A 237 5.94 -5.07 1.52
C LEU A 237 5.40 -3.88 0.70
N ALA A 238 5.52 -3.94 -0.62
CA ALA A 238 4.95 -2.91 -1.50
C ALA A 238 3.41 -2.90 -1.41
N ALA A 239 2.79 -4.08 -1.32
CA ALA A 239 1.35 -4.20 -1.11
C ALA A 239 0.91 -3.50 0.19
N TRP A 240 1.70 -3.60 1.26
CA TRP A 240 1.44 -2.84 2.48
C TRP A 240 1.63 -1.33 2.30
N GLY A 241 2.71 -0.91 1.62
CA GLY A 241 2.93 0.50 1.28
C GLY A 241 1.72 1.10 0.54
N ALA A 242 1.18 0.36 -0.43
CA ALA A 242 0.00 0.75 -1.20
C ALA A 242 -1.27 0.96 -0.36
N VAL A 243 -1.45 0.24 0.75
CA VAL A 243 -2.70 0.31 1.55
C VAL A 243 -2.55 1.07 2.87
N SER A 244 -1.32 1.27 3.35
CA SER A 244 -1.05 1.79 4.69
C SER A 244 -1.65 3.16 4.97
N HIS A 245 -1.79 4.00 3.94
CA HIS A 245 -2.40 5.32 4.02
C HIS A 245 -3.92 5.29 4.32
N LEU A 246 -4.59 4.14 4.10
CA LEU A 246 -6.01 3.97 4.40
C LEU A 246 -6.29 3.76 5.89
N LYS A 247 -5.29 3.33 6.69
CA LYS A 247 -5.38 3.35 8.14
C LYS A 247 -5.06 4.76 8.63
N GLY A 248 -6.09 5.49 9.04
CA GLY A 248 -5.93 6.80 9.66
C GLY A 248 -4.90 6.79 10.79
N ALA A 249 -3.91 7.69 10.70
CA ALA A 249 -3.06 8.18 11.77
C ALA A 249 -2.34 7.16 12.68
N SER A 250 -1.22 6.57 12.21
CA SER A 250 0.06 6.45 12.96
C SER A 250 1.12 5.65 12.18
N VAL A 251 1.73 6.25 11.16
CA VAL A 251 2.94 5.67 10.57
C VAL A 251 4.16 6.18 11.34
N HIS A 252 4.39 5.64 12.56
CA HIS A 252 5.62 5.91 13.30
C HIS A 252 6.51 4.67 13.51
N ALA A 253 6.13 3.49 13.01
CA ALA A 253 6.78 2.23 13.39
C ALA A 253 7.53 1.47 12.27
N LEU A 254 7.70 2.03 11.06
CA LEU A 254 8.34 1.29 9.94
C LEU A 254 9.69 1.84 9.49
N VAL A 255 10.08 3.06 9.89
CA VAL A 255 11.34 3.68 9.42
C VAL A 255 12.56 3.24 10.24
N GLU A 256 12.41 2.80 11.49
CA GLU A 256 13.57 2.45 12.34
C GLU A 256 14.04 1.00 12.21
N GLY A 257 13.28 0.12 11.54
CA GLY A 257 13.57 -1.32 11.50
C GLY A 257 14.56 -1.78 10.42
N VAL A 258 14.89 -0.92 9.45
CA VAL A 258 15.78 -1.28 8.32
C VAL A 258 17.26 -1.03 8.65
N SER A 259 17.57 -0.28 9.72
CA SER A 259 18.95 0.12 10.03
C SER A 259 19.55 -0.49 11.31
N ALA A 260 18.80 -1.24 12.11
CA ALA A 260 19.32 -1.78 13.37
C ALA A 260 19.41 -3.31 13.35
N GLY A 261 20.64 -3.81 13.18
CA GLY A 261 20.97 -5.20 13.44
C GLY A 261 20.60 -5.62 14.88
N LEU A 262 20.05 -6.84 14.98
CA LEU A 262 20.02 -7.72 16.15
C LEU A 262 20.44 -7.12 17.51
N ALA A 263 19.51 -6.48 18.24
CA ALA A 263 19.52 -6.47 19.71
C ALA A 263 18.18 -5.96 20.30
N ASN A 264 17.54 -6.82 21.09
CA ASN A 264 16.58 -6.51 22.16
C ASN A 264 15.46 -5.47 21.90
N PHE A 265 14.31 -5.95 21.38
CA PHE A 265 13.04 -5.22 21.47
C PHE A 265 12.18 -5.74 22.63
N ARG A 266 11.97 -4.90 23.65
CA ARG A 266 10.98 -5.10 24.72
C ARG A 266 9.66 -4.50 24.23
N ILE A 267 8.64 -5.33 24.00
CA ILE A 267 7.34 -4.90 23.51
C ILE A 267 6.59 -4.20 24.66
N SER A 268 6.37 -2.88 24.55
CA SER A 268 5.34 -2.19 25.31
C SER A 268 3.98 -2.52 24.71
N ARG A 269 3.09 -3.09 25.51
CA ARG A 269 1.68 -3.32 25.19
C ARG A 269 0.96 -1.97 25.15
N SER A 270 0.70 -1.42 23.96
CA SER A 270 -0.53 -0.64 23.70
C SER A 270 -0.60 -0.16 22.25
N GLU A 271 -1.08 -1.00 21.34
CA GLU A 271 -1.75 -0.51 20.13
C GLU A 271 -3.00 -1.37 19.93
N ARG A 272 -4.11 -0.92 20.52
CA ARG A 272 -5.44 -1.30 20.04
C ARG A 272 -5.60 -0.55 18.72
N ALA A 273 -5.44 -1.26 17.62
CA ALA A 273 -5.94 -0.80 16.33
C ALA A 273 -7.41 -0.44 16.53
N SER A 274 -7.77 0.82 16.27
CA SER A 274 -9.17 1.22 16.21
C SER A 274 -9.82 0.42 15.09
N ASP A 275 -10.69 -0.51 15.46
CA ASP A 275 -11.57 -1.23 14.55
C ASP A 275 -12.50 -0.20 13.90
N HIS A 276 -12.16 0.19 12.67
CA HIS A 276 -13.12 0.81 11.76
C HIS A 276 -13.73 -0.30 10.92
N ASP A 277 -14.96 -0.66 11.28
CA ASP A 277 -15.82 -1.60 10.56
C ASP A 277 -15.80 -1.23 9.06
N GLY A 278 -15.36 -2.18 8.22
CA GLY A 278 -15.26 -2.03 6.75
C GLY A 278 -13.87 -2.27 6.14
N GLN A 279 -12.79 -2.28 6.95
CA GLN A 279 -11.40 -2.43 6.46
C GLN A 279 -10.64 -3.67 6.99
N GLU A 280 -11.34 -4.73 7.41
CA GLU A 280 -10.74 -5.99 7.87
C GLU A 280 -9.71 -6.57 6.89
N TRP A 281 -9.92 -6.40 5.58
CA TRP A 281 -8.98 -6.84 4.55
C TRP A 281 -7.59 -6.17 4.66
N THR A 282 -7.48 -4.98 5.23
CA THR A 282 -6.18 -4.30 5.46
C THR A 282 -5.35 -5.03 6.53
N LYS A 283 -6.00 -5.73 7.48
CA LYS A 283 -5.32 -6.57 8.48
C LYS A 283 -4.61 -7.75 7.79
N VAL A 284 -5.21 -8.32 6.75
CA VAL A 284 -4.59 -9.38 5.95
C VAL A 284 -3.30 -8.89 5.29
N VAL A 285 -3.33 -7.73 4.63
CA VAL A 285 -2.14 -7.14 3.99
C VAL A 285 -1.06 -6.81 5.02
N TYR A 286 -1.46 -6.33 6.19
CA TYR A 286 -0.54 -6.11 7.31
C TYR A 286 0.12 -7.40 7.81
N TRP A 287 -0.64 -8.50 7.98
CA TRP A 287 -0.03 -9.78 8.38
C TRP A 287 0.93 -10.31 7.33
N LEU A 288 0.64 -10.13 6.04
CA LEU A 288 1.54 -10.51 4.96
C LEU A 288 2.85 -9.71 4.99
N SER A 289 2.81 -8.40 5.27
CA SER A 289 4.04 -7.60 5.39
C SER A 289 4.88 -8.00 6.59
N ARG A 290 4.24 -8.25 7.75
CA ARG A 290 4.87 -8.81 8.94
C ARG A 290 5.50 -10.18 8.65
N PHE A 291 4.78 -11.04 7.92
CA PHE A 291 5.26 -12.36 7.53
C PHE A 291 6.50 -12.28 6.65
N ALA A 292 6.48 -11.42 5.63
CA ALA A 292 7.63 -11.20 4.75
C ALA A 292 8.86 -10.78 5.56
N SER A 293 8.71 -9.85 6.49
CA SER A 293 9.79 -9.36 7.36
C SER A 293 10.16 -10.29 8.52
N SER A 294 9.59 -11.50 8.58
CA SER A 294 9.81 -12.46 9.68
C SER A 294 9.49 -11.90 11.08
N LEU A 295 8.57 -10.95 11.15
CA LEU A 295 8.17 -10.31 12.40
C LEU A 295 6.97 -11.05 13.03
N PRO A 296 6.74 -10.93 14.36
CA PRO A 296 5.58 -11.50 15.03
C PRO A 296 4.25 -11.15 14.36
N LEU A 297 3.37 -12.14 14.14
CA LEU A 297 2.14 -11.99 13.36
C LEU A 297 0.88 -11.58 14.16
N GLY A 298 0.96 -11.49 15.49
CA GLY A 298 -0.10 -11.01 16.41
C GLY A 298 -1.56 -11.10 15.93
N GLY A 299 -2.32 -12.09 16.41
CA GLY A 299 -3.76 -12.22 16.09
C GLY A 299 -4.06 -12.75 14.67
N CYS A 300 -3.04 -12.99 13.84
CA CYS A 300 -3.22 -13.64 12.54
C CYS A 300 -3.96 -14.98 12.66
N ASP A 301 -4.82 -15.27 11.71
CA ASP A 301 -5.66 -16.46 11.62
C ASP A 301 -5.51 -17.17 10.26
N ILE A 302 -4.50 -16.80 9.47
CA ILE A 302 -4.15 -17.49 8.23
C ILE A 302 -3.22 -18.66 8.58
N ASP A 303 -3.76 -19.89 8.51
CA ASP A 303 -3.12 -21.11 9.00
C ASP A 303 -1.69 -21.31 8.49
N VAL A 304 -1.48 -21.11 7.19
CA VAL A 304 -0.17 -21.36 6.58
C VAL A 304 0.90 -20.37 7.03
N LEU A 305 0.52 -19.12 7.35
CA LEU A 305 1.44 -18.12 7.92
C LEU A 305 1.79 -18.48 9.38
N ARG A 306 0.89 -19.17 10.07
CA ARG A 306 1.02 -19.66 11.45
C ARG A 306 1.52 -21.08 11.56
N HIS A 307 1.97 -21.68 10.46
CA HIS A 307 2.34 -23.07 10.44
C HIS A 307 3.37 -23.41 11.55
N LYS A 308 3.16 -24.57 12.19
CA LYS A 308 3.99 -25.03 13.33
C LYS A 308 5.45 -25.22 12.94
N ARG A 309 5.69 -25.71 11.71
CA ARG A 309 7.02 -25.93 11.14
C ARG A 309 7.63 -24.61 10.68
N LEU A 310 8.85 -24.34 11.14
CA LEU A 310 9.65 -23.19 10.71
C LEU A 310 9.98 -23.29 9.22
N ALA A 311 10.31 -24.48 8.72
CA ALA A 311 10.69 -24.73 7.34
C ALA A 311 9.58 -24.37 6.34
N VAL A 312 8.31 -24.63 6.67
CA VAL A 312 7.18 -24.24 5.81
C VAL A 312 7.11 -22.72 5.63
N LYS A 313 7.27 -21.97 6.73
CA LYS A 313 7.25 -20.50 6.69
C LYS A 313 8.44 -19.96 5.91
N SER A 314 9.63 -20.52 6.11
CA SER A 314 10.83 -20.13 5.36
C SER A 314 10.68 -20.45 3.86
N ALA A 315 10.20 -21.63 3.50
CA ALA A 315 10.02 -22.03 2.10
C ALA A 315 9.03 -21.11 1.36
N LEU A 316 7.92 -20.76 2.00
CA LEU A 316 6.96 -19.79 1.45
C LEU A 316 7.58 -18.41 1.23
N ARG A 317 8.43 -17.93 2.15
CA ARG A 317 9.12 -16.64 1.97
C ARG A 317 10.09 -16.68 0.80
N VAL A 318 10.81 -17.79 0.59
CA VAL A 318 11.69 -17.95 -0.57
C VAL A 318 10.88 -17.91 -1.85
N GLU A 319 9.79 -18.68 -1.93
CA GLU A 319 8.93 -18.70 -3.11
C GLU A 319 8.37 -17.31 -3.43
N LEU A 320 7.88 -16.58 -2.42
CA LEU A 320 7.37 -15.22 -2.59
C LEU A 320 8.47 -14.24 -3.02
N ALA A 321 9.69 -14.37 -2.49
CA ALA A 321 10.82 -13.52 -2.86
C ALA A 321 11.24 -13.76 -4.31
N LEU A 322 11.34 -15.03 -4.74
CA LEU A 322 11.64 -15.37 -6.14
C LEU A 322 10.56 -14.84 -7.09
N ARG A 323 9.29 -15.02 -6.72
CA ARG A 323 8.15 -14.49 -7.49
C ARG A 323 8.17 -12.96 -7.63
N ALA A 324 8.71 -12.27 -6.63
CA ALA A 324 8.93 -10.83 -6.65
C ALA A 324 10.18 -10.38 -7.42
N GLY A 325 11.04 -11.32 -7.85
CA GLY A 325 12.36 -11.02 -8.39
C GLY A 325 13.35 -10.51 -7.34
N ASP A 326 13.06 -10.66 -6.05
CA ASP A 326 13.93 -10.27 -4.93
C ASP A 326 14.94 -11.39 -4.65
N ILE A 327 15.93 -11.49 -5.56
CA ILE A 327 16.99 -12.50 -5.51
C ILE A 327 17.77 -12.44 -4.19
N PRO A 328 18.16 -11.27 -3.65
CA PRO A 328 18.87 -11.23 -2.39
C PRO A 328 18.11 -11.89 -1.24
N ARG A 329 16.83 -11.53 -1.09
CA ARG A 329 15.98 -12.12 -0.06
C ARG A 329 15.75 -13.61 -0.28
N ALA A 330 15.59 -14.05 -1.53
CA ALA A 330 15.46 -15.46 -1.86
C ALA A 330 16.72 -16.27 -1.48
N VAL A 331 17.92 -15.74 -1.74
CA VAL A 331 19.19 -16.38 -1.36
C VAL A 331 19.26 -16.55 0.15
N HIS A 332 19.04 -15.47 0.91
CA HIS A 332 18.99 -15.51 2.36
C HIS A 332 17.93 -16.50 2.89
N GLY A 333 16.75 -16.47 2.28
CA GLY A 333 15.65 -17.34 2.66
C GLY A 333 15.95 -18.82 2.40
N THR A 334 16.73 -19.14 1.37
CA THR A 334 17.10 -20.54 1.04
C THR A 334 17.97 -21.15 2.14
N VAL A 335 18.95 -20.39 2.63
CA VAL A 335 19.77 -20.82 3.78
C VAL A 335 18.91 -20.87 5.05
N SER A 336 18.01 -19.89 5.24
CA SER A 336 17.07 -19.87 6.37
C SER A 336 16.10 -21.05 6.36
N PHE A 337 15.72 -21.56 5.17
CA PHE A 337 14.91 -22.77 5.02
C PHE A 337 15.67 -24.00 5.49
N TYR A 338 16.93 -24.14 5.06
CA TYR A 338 17.82 -25.21 5.50
C TYR A 338 17.99 -25.21 7.02
N GLU A 339 18.31 -24.05 7.61
CA GLU A 339 18.45 -23.90 9.07
C GLU A 339 17.13 -24.25 9.78
N ALA A 340 16.00 -23.77 9.26
CA ALA A 340 14.67 -24.03 9.82
C ALA A 340 14.28 -25.51 9.76
N ALA A 341 14.62 -26.21 8.68
CA ALA A 341 14.37 -27.65 8.53
C ALA A 341 15.17 -28.48 9.55
N LEU A 342 16.46 -28.15 9.74
CA LEU A 342 17.27 -28.76 10.80
C LEU A 342 16.65 -28.54 12.17
N TRP A 343 16.21 -27.32 12.46
CA TRP A 343 15.55 -26.99 13.72
C TRP A 343 14.24 -27.74 13.91
N ASP A 344 13.41 -27.88 12.87
CA ASP A 344 12.14 -28.60 12.97
C ASP A 344 12.34 -30.08 13.33
N HIS A 345 13.38 -30.74 12.79
CA HIS A 345 13.74 -32.11 13.17
C HIS A 345 14.31 -32.21 14.59
N LEU A 346 15.20 -31.29 14.95
CA LEU A 346 15.81 -31.28 16.29
C LEU A 346 14.77 -31.06 17.38
N LEU A 347 13.81 -30.16 17.17
CA LEU A 347 12.78 -29.84 18.16
C LEU A 347 11.74 -30.93 18.36
N GLU A 348 11.74 -31.98 17.54
CA GLU A 348 10.98 -33.20 17.83
C GLU A 348 11.63 -33.98 18.97
N ARG A 349 12.96 -33.97 19.07
CA ARG A 349 13.78 -34.77 19.99
C ARG A 349 14.33 -33.99 21.19
N PHE A 350 14.41 -32.66 21.08
CA PHE A 350 14.99 -31.79 22.09
C PHE A 350 14.04 -30.67 22.53
N GLU A 351 14.24 -30.21 23.76
CA GLU A 351 13.70 -28.97 24.29
C GLU A 351 14.79 -27.89 24.32
N LYS A 352 14.42 -26.65 23.99
CA LYS A 352 15.35 -25.51 24.03
C LYS A 352 15.54 -25.03 25.46
N LYS A 353 16.77 -24.70 25.83
CA LYS A 353 17.05 -23.94 27.05
C LYS A 353 16.54 -22.49 26.87
N PRO A 354 15.76 -21.93 27.82
CA PRO A 354 15.19 -20.58 27.67
C PRO A 354 16.24 -19.48 27.48
N GLU A 355 17.42 -19.66 28.07
CA GLU A 355 18.50 -18.67 28.11
C GLU A 355 19.36 -18.65 26.83
N TYR A 356 19.43 -19.78 26.10
CA TYR A 356 20.30 -19.95 24.93
C TYR A 356 19.66 -20.90 23.91
N LEU A 357 19.30 -20.38 22.74
CA LEU A 357 18.56 -21.13 21.70
C LEU A 357 19.31 -22.34 21.13
N GLU A 358 20.64 -22.32 21.22
CA GLU A 358 21.56 -23.37 20.74
C GLU A 358 21.80 -24.50 21.75
N ASN A 359 21.34 -24.35 23.00
CA ASN A 359 21.50 -25.33 24.05
C ASN A 359 20.24 -26.21 24.18
N LEU A 360 20.43 -27.51 24.00
CA LEU A 360 19.35 -28.47 23.81
C LEU A 360 19.36 -29.56 24.90
N TYR A 361 18.20 -29.76 25.53
CA TYR A 361 17.98 -30.87 26.46
C TYR A 361 17.25 -32.01 25.72
N PRO A 362 17.76 -33.24 25.73
CA PRO A 362 17.05 -34.37 25.14
C PRO A 362 15.70 -34.59 25.84
N LYS A 363 14.63 -34.85 25.08
CA LYS A 363 13.32 -35.19 25.65
C LYS A 363 13.28 -36.58 26.26
N SER A 364 14.12 -37.48 25.79
CA SER A 364 14.22 -38.85 26.30
C SER A 364 15.61 -39.44 26.11
N ALA A 365 15.89 -40.57 26.78
CA ALA A 365 17.20 -41.22 26.72
C ALA A 365 17.60 -41.66 25.29
N ARG A 366 16.62 -41.99 24.43
CA ARG A 366 16.89 -42.35 23.03
C ARG A 366 17.29 -41.16 22.16
N ASP A 367 17.03 -39.94 22.62
CA ASP A 367 17.36 -38.70 21.92
C ASP A 367 18.78 -38.23 22.25
N ILE A 368 19.47 -38.90 23.18
CA ILE A 368 20.86 -38.59 23.53
C ILE A 368 21.77 -38.90 22.31
N PRO A 369 22.59 -37.94 21.85
CA PRO A 369 23.56 -38.20 20.79
C PRO A 369 24.58 -39.26 21.19
N GLY A 370 24.90 -40.16 20.25
CA GLY A 370 25.96 -41.16 20.44
C GLY A 370 27.36 -40.52 20.51
N PRO A 371 28.35 -41.19 21.13
CA PRO A 371 29.71 -40.64 21.32
C PRO A 371 30.39 -40.18 20.01
N GLN A 372 30.09 -40.84 18.89
CA GLN A 372 30.61 -40.51 17.57
C GLN A 372 30.12 -39.15 17.03
N LEU A 373 29.04 -38.61 17.60
CA LEU A 373 28.45 -37.33 17.25
C LEU A 373 28.81 -36.20 18.22
N ILE A 374 29.54 -36.52 19.30
CA ILE A 374 29.96 -35.57 20.34
C ILE A 374 31.37 -35.09 20.04
N ARG A 375 31.57 -33.77 19.94
CA ARG A 375 32.86 -33.13 19.73
C ARG A 375 33.90 -33.60 20.73
N THR A 376 35.11 -33.81 20.21
CA THR A 376 36.33 -34.08 20.96
C THR A 376 37.40 -33.11 20.46
N GLU A 377 38.46 -32.88 21.23
CA GLU A 377 39.57 -31.98 20.83
C GLU A 377 40.13 -32.29 19.44
N SER A 378 40.16 -33.57 19.05
CA SER A 378 40.65 -34.02 17.74
C SER A 378 39.63 -33.99 16.59
N LYS A 379 38.34 -33.78 16.87
CA LYS A 379 37.24 -33.83 15.88
C LYS A 379 36.22 -32.71 16.12
N GLU A 380 36.73 -31.56 16.53
CA GLU A 380 35.88 -30.44 16.91
C GLU A 380 35.04 -29.98 15.72
N GLU A 381 35.62 -29.77 14.53
CA GLU A 381 34.89 -29.23 13.38
C GLU A 381 33.93 -30.22 12.70
N GLU A 382 34.14 -31.53 12.85
CA GLU A 382 33.36 -32.57 12.18
C GLU A 382 32.04 -32.88 12.89
N ARG A 383 32.01 -32.82 14.23
CA ARG A 383 30.90 -33.38 15.02
C ARG A 383 29.84 -32.34 15.37
N PRO A 384 28.54 -32.68 15.31
CA PRO A 384 27.47 -31.70 15.46
C PRO A 384 27.16 -31.29 16.90
N PHE A 385 27.48 -32.10 17.90
CA PHE A 385 27.09 -31.82 19.29
C PHE A 385 28.29 -31.59 20.19
N GLU A 386 28.23 -30.56 21.02
CA GLU A 386 29.13 -30.35 22.15
C GLU A 386 28.38 -30.66 23.45
N MET A 387 28.83 -31.67 24.19
CA MET A 387 28.21 -32.04 25.45
C MET A 387 28.68 -31.10 26.56
N ARG A 388 27.74 -30.53 27.31
CA ARG A 388 28.01 -29.67 28.46
C ARG A 388 27.14 -30.06 29.65
N VAL A 389 27.58 -29.67 30.84
CA VAL A 389 26.83 -29.85 32.09
C VAL A 389 26.46 -28.48 32.64
N GLY A 390 25.18 -28.27 32.93
CA GLY A 390 24.69 -27.01 33.44
C GLY A 390 25.20 -26.73 34.84
N LYS A 391 25.89 -25.60 35.02
CA LYS A 391 26.47 -25.20 36.32
C LYS A 391 25.44 -25.04 37.44
N LYS A 392 24.17 -24.76 37.10
CA LYS A 392 23.08 -24.49 38.07
C LYS A 392 22.19 -25.69 38.35
N ASP A 393 21.87 -26.48 37.33
CA ASP A 393 20.92 -27.60 37.39
C ASP A 393 21.60 -28.97 37.36
N GLY A 394 22.91 -29.04 37.11
CA GLY A 394 23.68 -30.27 36.99
C GLY A 394 23.28 -31.13 35.79
N LYS A 395 22.37 -30.66 34.93
CA LYS A 395 21.83 -31.43 33.82
C LYS A 395 22.73 -31.35 32.61
N THR A 396 22.89 -32.48 31.92
CA THR A 396 23.57 -32.53 30.62
C THR A 396 22.72 -31.87 29.56
N TYR A 397 23.33 -30.99 28.77
CA TYR A 397 22.74 -30.39 27.58
C TYR A 397 23.75 -30.42 26.43
N TYR A 398 23.25 -30.29 25.22
CA TYR A 398 24.05 -30.36 24.00
C TYR A 398 23.96 -29.03 23.28
N ARG A 399 25.12 -28.44 22.97
CA ARG A 399 25.20 -27.29 22.07
C ARG A 399 25.35 -27.80 20.64
N LEU A 400 24.53 -27.29 19.74
CA LEU A 400 24.59 -27.65 18.32
C LEU A 400 25.62 -26.78 17.59
N HIS A 401 26.41 -27.42 16.72
CA HIS A 401 27.32 -26.74 15.82
C HIS A 401 27.02 -27.11 14.37
N GLU A 402 26.85 -26.09 13.53
CA GLU A 402 26.42 -26.24 12.14
C GLU A 402 27.46 -26.95 11.26
N SER A 403 28.75 -26.87 11.59
CA SER A 403 29.81 -27.51 10.79
C SER A 403 29.67 -29.04 10.74
N GLY A 404 29.00 -29.65 11.73
CA GLY A 404 28.69 -31.08 11.76
C GLY A 404 27.32 -31.45 11.14
N ALA A 405 26.66 -30.54 10.42
CA ALA A 405 25.29 -30.74 9.93
C ALA A 405 25.13 -31.97 9.00
N LEU A 406 26.18 -32.35 8.27
CA LEU A 406 26.13 -33.54 7.40
C LEU A 406 26.04 -34.83 8.22
N LEU A 407 26.91 -34.98 9.22
CA LEU A 407 26.88 -36.10 10.18
C LEU A 407 25.58 -36.09 11.00
N LEU A 408 25.07 -34.91 11.35
CA LEU A 408 23.76 -34.79 11.99
C LEU A 408 22.65 -35.37 11.11
N ALA A 409 22.56 -34.95 9.85
CA ALA A 409 21.52 -35.40 8.94
C ALA A 409 21.63 -36.90 8.64
N GLN A 410 22.85 -37.38 8.41
CA GLN A 410 23.11 -38.76 8.03
C GLN A 410 22.98 -39.76 9.19
N ASP A 411 23.62 -39.48 10.33
CA ASP A 411 23.85 -40.50 11.36
C ASP A 411 22.89 -40.34 12.54
N TYR A 412 22.53 -39.09 12.88
CA TYR A 412 21.62 -38.81 13.99
C TYR A 412 20.14 -38.77 13.56
N LEU A 413 19.83 -37.94 12.56
CA LEU A 413 18.47 -37.84 12.00
C LEU A 413 18.15 -39.04 11.10
N ARG A 414 19.17 -39.60 10.43
CA ARG A 414 19.02 -40.68 9.44
C ARG A 414 18.06 -40.30 8.31
N SER A 415 18.11 -39.02 7.92
CA SER A 415 17.25 -38.43 6.90
C SER A 415 18.02 -38.28 5.59
N LYS A 416 17.63 -39.05 4.57
CA LYS A 416 18.15 -38.89 3.21
C LYS A 416 17.76 -37.55 2.59
N PRO A 417 16.51 -37.05 2.72
CA PRO A 417 16.14 -35.72 2.24
C PRO A 417 16.99 -34.61 2.87
N MET A 418 17.17 -34.62 4.20
CA MET A 418 17.94 -33.60 4.89
C MET A 418 19.43 -33.68 4.53
N LYS A 419 19.99 -34.90 4.40
CA LYS A 419 21.37 -35.08 3.94
C LYS A 419 21.59 -34.43 2.57
N ASN A 420 20.73 -34.74 1.60
CA ASN A 420 20.84 -34.18 0.25
C ASN A 420 20.73 -32.65 0.25
N LEU A 421 19.86 -32.08 1.09
CA LEU A 421 19.76 -30.63 1.24
C LEU A 421 21.03 -30.03 1.87
N VAL A 422 21.60 -30.66 2.91
CA VAL A 422 22.85 -30.19 3.53
C VAL A 422 24.00 -30.18 2.52
N GLU A 423 24.12 -31.24 1.72
CA GLU A 423 25.10 -31.35 0.64
C GLU A 423 24.92 -30.23 -0.38
N ALA A 424 23.70 -30.03 -0.91
CA ALA A 424 23.44 -28.96 -1.88
C ALA A 424 23.77 -27.55 -1.34
N ILE A 425 23.53 -27.30 -0.05
CA ILE A 425 23.79 -25.99 0.56
C ILE A 425 25.27 -25.79 0.90
N SER A 426 25.98 -26.85 1.32
CA SER A 426 27.31 -26.75 1.92
C SER A 426 28.45 -27.17 0.99
N ASN A 427 28.16 -27.93 -0.08
CA ASN A 427 29.17 -28.39 -1.02
C ASN A 427 29.79 -27.21 -1.77
N LYS A 428 31.10 -27.28 -1.93
CA LYS A 428 31.88 -26.32 -2.71
C LYS A 428 32.16 -26.95 -4.07
N GLU A 429 31.73 -26.30 -5.13
CA GLU A 429 31.98 -26.75 -6.51
C GLU A 429 32.61 -25.63 -7.32
N ILE A 430 33.15 -25.95 -8.49
CA ILE A 430 33.68 -24.96 -9.43
C ILE A 430 32.61 -24.69 -10.50
N LEU A 431 32.14 -23.46 -10.58
CA LEU A 431 31.22 -22.98 -11.63
C LEU A 431 31.90 -21.81 -12.34
N ASP A 432 31.99 -21.87 -13.67
CA ASP A 432 32.68 -20.87 -14.50
C ASP A 432 34.10 -20.51 -14.03
N GLY A 433 34.85 -21.53 -13.58
CA GLY A 433 36.23 -21.37 -13.12
C GLY A 433 36.39 -20.75 -11.73
N ARG A 434 35.29 -20.57 -10.97
CA ARG A 434 35.31 -20.01 -9.61
C ARG A 434 34.67 -20.96 -8.60
N PRO A 435 35.19 -21.03 -7.36
CA PRO A 435 34.54 -21.81 -6.32
C PRO A 435 33.24 -21.14 -5.88
N VAL A 436 32.15 -21.91 -5.87
CA VAL A 436 30.82 -21.49 -5.46
C VAL A 436 30.25 -22.44 -4.40
N CYS A 437 29.51 -21.89 -3.45
CA CYS A 437 28.57 -22.64 -2.61
C CYS A 437 27.43 -21.73 -2.17
N VAL A 438 26.27 -22.30 -1.85
CA VAL A 438 25.08 -21.53 -1.47
C VAL A 438 25.31 -20.72 -0.17
N LYS A 439 26.03 -21.28 0.81
CA LYS A 439 26.36 -20.55 2.05
C LYS A 439 27.23 -19.33 1.81
N TRP A 440 28.21 -19.40 0.90
CA TRP A 440 29.07 -18.27 0.56
C TRP A 440 28.31 -17.22 -0.21
N LEU A 441 27.46 -17.65 -1.15
CA LEU A 441 26.59 -16.76 -1.92
C LEU A 441 25.71 -15.89 -1.01
N ARG A 442 25.19 -16.44 0.11
CA ARG A 442 24.45 -15.64 1.10
C ARG A 442 25.27 -14.46 1.61
N ASN A 443 26.54 -14.67 1.96
CA ASN A 443 27.40 -13.60 2.46
C ASN A 443 27.72 -12.60 1.36
N ASP A 444 28.03 -13.07 0.15
CA ASP A 444 28.32 -12.20 -1.00
C ASP A 444 27.13 -11.29 -1.32
N VAL A 445 25.93 -11.83 -1.32
CA VAL A 445 24.68 -11.10 -1.61
C VAL A 445 24.26 -10.19 -0.45
N ALA A 446 24.61 -10.52 0.80
CA ALA A 446 24.34 -9.70 1.97
C ALA A 446 25.24 -8.46 2.06
N HIS A 447 26.50 -8.58 1.66
CA HIS A 447 27.54 -7.59 1.91
C HIS A 447 27.88 -6.73 0.68
N ASN A 448 27.43 -7.12 -0.52
CA ASN A 448 27.64 -6.34 -1.73
C ASN A 448 26.36 -5.65 -2.20
N GLU A 449 26.53 -4.55 -2.92
CA GLU A 449 25.41 -3.87 -3.57
C GLU A 449 24.83 -4.76 -4.70
N PRO A 450 23.51 -5.02 -4.69
CA PRO A 450 22.88 -5.84 -5.73
C PRO A 450 23.07 -5.22 -7.12
N ASN A 451 23.67 -5.98 -8.04
CA ASN A 451 23.82 -5.60 -9.45
C ASN A 451 23.46 -6.78 -10.35
N ALA A 452 23.12 -6.51 -11.62
CA ALA A 452 22.64 -7.53 -12.54
C ALA A 452 23.59 -8.73 -12.70
N PRO A 453 24.93 -8.55 -12.86
CA PRO A 453 25.87 -9.68 -12.91
C PRO A 453 25.83 -10.57 -11.66
N LEU A 454 25.80 -9.97 -10.46
CA LEU A 454 25.73 -10.71 -9.20
C LEU A 454 24.42 -11.48 -9.06
N MET A 455 23.29 -10.87 -9.45
CA MET A 455 21.98 -11.53 -9.40
C MET A 455 21.90 -12.71 -10.37
N GLU A 456 22.45 -12.57 -11.57
CA GLU A 456 22.53 -13.66 -12.56
C GLU A 456 23.44 -14.80 -12.07
N GLN A 457 24.60 -14.48 -11.49
CA GLN A 457 25.49 -15.47 -10.88
C GLN A 457 24.79 -16.21 -9.71
N ALA A 458 24.03 -15.48 -8.89
CA ALA A 458 23.28 -16.04 -7.79
C ALA A 458 22.24 -17.07 -8.29
N LYS A 459 21.46 -16.72 -9.32
CA LYS A 459 20.50 -17.63 -9.95
C LYS A 459 21.17 -18.89 -10.49
N LYS A 460 22.22 -18.73 -11.30
CA LYS A 460 22.98 -19.87 -11.87
C LYS A 460 23.51 -20.80 -10.78
N THR A 461 24.03 -20.23 -9.69
CA THR A 461 24.53 -21.01 -8.56
C THR A 461 23.39 -21.81 -7.89
N MET A 462 22.24 -21.17 -7.64
CA MET A 462 21.09 -21.83 -7.02
C MET A 462 20.46 -22.91 -7.90
N GLU A 463 20.42 -22.69 -9.22
CA GLU A 463 19.99 -23.69 -10.20
C GLU A 463 20.97 -24.86 -10.30
N HIS A 464 22.28 -24.59 -10.30
CA HIS A 464 23.33 -25.61 -10.35
C HIS A 464 23.23 -26.59 -9.17
N PHE A 465 23.02 -26.05 -7.96
CA PHE A 465 22.79 -26.86 -6.76
C PHE A 465 21.35 -27.41 -6.64
N LYS A 466 20.49 -27.18 -7.65
CA LYS A 466 19.10 -27.66 -7.75
C LYS A 466 18.22 -27.25 -6.56
N VAL A 467 18.57 -26.15 -5.91
CA VAL A 467 17.74 -25.58 -4.83
C VAL A 467 16.67 -24.68 -5.41
N TRP A 468 16.93 -24.04 -6.57
CA TRP A 468 15.95 -23.29 -7.37
C TRP A 468 15.74 -23.95 -8.73
N SER A 469 14.58 -23.71 -9.34
CA SER A 469 14.30 -24.06 -10.73
C SER A 469 14.83 -23.01 -11.70
N THR A 470 14.92 -23.37 -12.99
CA THR A 470 15.20 -22.42 -14.09
C THR A 470 14.08 -21.42 -14.36
N GLN A 471 12.93 -21.57 -13.69
CA GLN A 471 11.81 -20.63 -13.71
C GLN A 471 11.72 -19.85 -12.41
N ASP A 472 12.81 -19.79 -11.62
CA ASP A 472 12.86 -19.12 -10.32
C ASP A 472 11.77 -19.62 -9.35
N THR A 473 11.61 -20.95 -9.21
CA THR A 473 10.69 -21.55 -8.23
C THR A 473 11.42 -22.44 -7.23
N PHE A 474 10.95 -22.47 -5.98
CA PHE A 474 11.57 -23.14 -4.84
C PHE A 474 10.74 -24.33 -4.36
N LEU A 475 9.43 -24.14 -4.15
CA LEU A 475 8.51 -25.18 -3.65
C LEU A 475 8.29 -26.32 -4.65
N THR A 476 8.66 -26.11 -5.91
CA THR A 476 8.63 -27.14 -6.97
C THR A 476 9.86 -28.04 -6.97
N GLN A 477 10.95 -27.63 -6.28
CA GLN A 477 12.20 -28.38 -6.30
C GLN A 477 12.12 -29.64 -5.45
N SER A 478 12.61 -30.74 -6.00
CA SER A 478 12.54 -32.06 -5.34
C SER A 478 13.29 -32.08 -4.01
N LEU A 479 14.42 -31.38 -3.89
CA LEU A 479 15.15 -31.22 -2.63
C LEU A 479 14.27 -30.61 -1.53
N VAL A 480 13.53 -29.55 -1.87
CA VAL A 480 12.65 -28.82 -0.95
C VAL A 480 11.42 -29.65 -0.60
N GLN A 481 10.76 -30.24 -1.61
CA GLN A 481 9.56 -31.05 -1.42
C GLN A 481 9.83 -32.29 -0.56
N ASN A 482 10.94 -32.98 -0.77
CA ASN A 482 11.26 -34.19 -0.03
C ASN A 482 11.46 -33.90 1.47
N VAL A 483 12.12 -32.79 1.81
CA VAL A 483 12.30 -32.36 3.21
C VAL A 483 10.96 -31.95 3.83
N LEU A 484 10.14 -31.16 3.12
CA LEU A 484 8.82 -30.76 3.61
C LEU A 484 7.87 -31.95 3.80
N LYS A 485 7.89 -32.93 2.90
CA LYS A 485 7.13 -34.18 3.02
C LYS A 485 7.55 -34.99 4.24
N GLU A 486 8.86 -35.11 4.49
CA GLU A 486 9.39 -35.77 5.69
C GLU A 486 8.93 -35.07 6.98
N LEU A 487 8.81 -33.74 6.97
CA LEU A 487 8.28 -32.94 8.09
C LEU A 487 6.74 -33.00 8.25
N GLY A 488 6.06 -33.77 7.38
CA GLY A 488 4.63 -34.04 7.44
C GLY A 488 3.75 -33.14 6.56
N VAL A 489 4.33 -32.44 5.57
CA VAL A 489 3.56 -31.61 4.63
C VAL A 489 3.16 -32.44 3.40
N ALA A 490 1.85 -32.69 3.24
CA ALA A 490 1.36 -33.57 2.17
C ALA A 490 1.60 -33.01 0.75
N HIS A 491 1.33 -31.73 0.53
CA HIS A 491 1.41 -31.06 -0.77
C HIS A 491 2.23 -29.76 -0.70
N PRO A 492 3.56 -29.84 -0.54
CA PRO A 492 4.41 -28.65 -0.41
C PRO A 492 4.29 -27.67 -1.58
N GLU A 493 4.11 -28.19 -2.79
CA GLU A 493 3.97 -27.42 -4.02
C GLU A 493 2.71 -26.52 -4.06
N ARG A 494 1.68 -26.86 -3.27
CA ARG A 494 0.41 -26.12 -3.21
C ARG A 494 0.37 -25.07 -2.09
N LEU A 495 1.43 -24.93 -1.30
CA LEU A 495 1.44 -24.01 -0.15
C LEU A 495 1.22 -22.55 -0.59
N LEU A 496 1.90 -22.11 -1.66
CA LEU A 496 1.73 -20.74 -2.16
C LEU A 496 0.35 -20.54 -2.77
N GLU A 497 -0.13 -21.49 -3.58
CA GLU A 497 -1.45 -21.41 -4.20
C GLU A 497 -2.55 -21.30 -3.14
N GLY A 498 -2.50 -22.13 -2.10
CA GLY A 498 -3.46 -22.08 -0.99
C GLY A 498 -3.41 -20.74 -0.24
N LEU A 499 -2.22 -20.18 -0.01
CA LEU A 499 -2.09 -18.85 0.58
C LEU A 499 -2.75 -17.78 -0.31
N LEU A 500 -2.43 -17.76 -1.60
CA LEU A 500 -2.94 -16.76 -2.54
C LEU A 500 -4.47 -16.86 -2.71
N GLN A 501 -5.02 -18.08 -2.74
CA GLN A 501 -6.47 -18.30 -2.78
C GLN A 501 -7.18 -17.74 -1.54
N GLU A 502 -6.64 -18.02 -0.34
CA GLU A 502 -7.23 -17.52 0.92
C GLU A 502 -7.12 -15.99 1.01
N VAL A 503 -5.98 -15.41 0.63
CA VAL A 503 -5.80 -13.95 0.60
C VAL A 503 -6.76 -13.31 -0.40
N ARG A 504 -6.84 -13.84 -1.63
CA ARG A 504 -7.75 -13.34 -2.65
C ARG A 504 -9.21 -13.39 -2.18
N LYS A 505 -9.64 -14.50 -1.58
CA LYS A 505 -10.98 -14.65 -1.00
C LYS A 505 -11.29 -13.57 0.03
N ARG A 506 -10.35 -13.26 0.93
CA ARG A 506 -10.55 -12.24 1.97
C ARG A 506 -10.48 -10.81 1.46
N LEU A 507 -9.63 -10.54 0.47
CA LEU A 507 -9.55 -9.21 -0.15
C LEU A 507 -10.80 -8.94 -1.00
N LEU A 508 -11.32 -9.94 -1.70
CA LEU A 508 -12.53 -9.80 -2.54
C LEU A 508 -13.84 -9.89 -1.75
N ALA A 509 -13.81 -10.26 -0.47
CA ALA A 509 -15.00 -10.28 0.36
C ALA A 509 -15.66 -8.89 0.38
N PRO A 510 -17.00 -8.81 0.31
CA PRO A 510 -17.71 -7.55 0.49
C PRO A 510 -17.28 -6.92 1.82
N SER A 511 -16.89 -5.64 1.79
CA SER A 511 -16.78 -4.87 3.03
C SER A 511 -18.19 -4.76 3.60
N ALA A 512 -18.42 -5.36 4.77
CA ALA A 512 -19.69 -5.28 5.49
C ALA A 512 -20.02 -3.84 5.89
#